data_AF-A0A944T5J3-F1
#
_entry.id   AF-A0A944T5J3-F1
#
_cell.length_a   1.000
_cell.length_b   1.000
_cell.length_c   1.000
_cell.angle_alpha   90.00
_cell.angle_beta   90.00
_cell.angle_gamma   90.00
#
_symmetry.space_group_name_H-M   'P 1'
#
loop_
_entity.id
_entity.type
_entity.pdbx_description
1 polymer ?
#
loop_
_entity_poly.entity_id
_entity_poly.type
_entity_poly.pdbx_seq_one_letter_code
_entity_poly.pdbx_strand_id
1 'polypeptide(L)'
;MKSFIKQHNFFSGLRLRQILNDLKRRPEDAAKELQISISQFNKLLNGTSILTEKLVREITSIWPIKLVDLINPFYDTESSYKIMKASSSKKSSRIMKRGGVDYYEYQDTVMSKNAPFRPEWIRELVYVADNDPNNQNIYWNQGHLLHQFTYFVGEVNFYYLDHNNNKKVAIMNTGDSMFIGYYVPHTFATRNKKLNSYIIAITYYDVISYDIQNELLDYGFEKSIKLIKNSKKNITGKVKVAKYDKYKFKYKQYKNNSIYRYKCLASTPLVKTSESIELEVICDNQFSRHSSSHQYIYILSKDGYLNIEGKTHKVKYGDTIYIKPFVVHEFNKTGLKVLIMSVQGKISEDIIKQLMNMGKKNIGKIIYDDTSWFKK
;
A
#
# COMPACT_ATOMS: atom_id res chain seq x y z
N MET A 1 -26.81 15.53 1.52
CA MET A 1 -25.41 15.46 1.06
C MET A 1 -25.22 16.50 -0.04
N LYS A 2 -24.38 17.52 0.18
CA LYS A 2 -24.24 18.68 -0.72
C LYS A 2 -23.66 18.30 -2.10
N SER A 3 -23.86 19.18 -3.09
CA SER A 3 -23.45 19.12 -4.50
C SER A 3 -21.99 18.74 -4.76
N PHE A 4 -21.07 18.94 -3.79
CA PHE A 4 -19.63 18.64 -3.93
C PHE A 4 -19.31 17.18 -4.19
N ILE A 5 -20.13 16.25 -3.69
CA ILE A 5 -19.87 14.80 -3.79
C ILE A 5 -20.05 14.29 -5.23
N LYS A 6 -20.74 15.05 -6.10
CA LYS A 6 -21.08 14.61 -7.46
C LYS A 6 -20.17 15.14 -8.56
N GLN A 7 -19.15 15.94 -8.25
CA GLN A 7 -18.28 16.50 -9.28
C GLN A 7 -16.91 15.84 -9.30
N HIS A 8 -16.60 15.17 -10.41
CA HIS A 8 -15.26 14.70 -10.76
C HIS A 8 -14.34 15.85 -11.23
N ASN A 9 -14.50 17.03 -10.63
CA ASN A 9 -13.61 18.17 -10.89
C ASN A 9 -12.26 17.92 -10.20
N PHE A 10 -11.17 18.35 -10.84
CA PHE A 10 -9.82 18.17 -10.32
C PHE A 10 -9.59 18.94 -9.02
N PHE A 11 -10.15 20.15 -8.90
CA PHE A 11 -10.12 20.99 -7.70
C PHE A 11 -11.52 21.08 -7.07
N SER A 12 -11.59 21.29 -5.74
CA SER A 12 -12.87 21.29 -5.02
C SER A 12 -13.13 22.55 -4.20
N GLY A 13 -14.40 23.00 -4.21
CA GLY A 13 -14.89 24.05 -3.33
C GLY A 13 -14.81 23.68 -1.84
N LEU A 14 -14.84 22.38 -1.50
CA LEU A 14 -14.63 21.89 -0.13
C LEU A 14 -13.23 22.24 0.38
N ARG A 15 -12.18 21.93 -0.40
CA ARG A 15 -10.81 22.32 -0.04
C ARG A 15 -10.66 23.83 0.03
N LEU A 16 -11.24 24.56 -0.92
CA LEU A 16 -11.23 26.02 -0.89
C LEU A 16 -11.85 26.55 0.41
N ARG A 17 -13.01 26.03 0.85
CA ARG A 17 -13.62 26.40 2.13
C ARG A 17 -12.70 26.14 3.33
N GLN A 18 -12.07 24.97 3.38
CA GLN A 18 -11.13 24.61 4.46
C GLN A 18 -9.97 25.61 4.52
N ILE A 19 -9.35 25.91 3.38
CA ILE A 19 -8.27 26.89 3.26
C ILE A 19 -8.71 28.28 3.73
N LEU A 20 -9.91 28.73 3.37
CA LEU A 20 -10.44 30.02 3.86
C LEU A 20 -10.57 30.05 5.38
N ASN A 21 -11.04 28.95 5.98
CA ASN A 21 -11.18 28.84 7.42
C ASN A 21 -9.81 28.88 8.12
N ASP A 22 -8.79 28.26 7.52
CA ASP A 22 -7.43 28.23 8.05
C ASP A 22 -6.76 29.62 7.97
N LEU A 23 -6.90 30.29 6.81
CA LEU A 23 -6.34 31.62 6.53
C LEU A 23 -7.16 32.78 7.11
N LYS A 24 -8.28 32.49 7.79
CA LYS A 24 -9.22 33.48 8.34
C LYS A 24 -9.70 34.48 7.29
N ARG A 25 -10.13 33.96 6.14
CA ARG A 25 -10.67 34.73 5.02
C ARG A 25 -12.15 34.48 4.85
N ARG A 26 -12.98 35.53 4.94
CA ARG A 26 -14.40 35.41 4.57
C ARG A 26 -14.50 35.38 3.05
N PRO A 27 -15.61 34.87 2.48
CA PRO A 27 -15.85 34.91 1.04
C PRO A 27 -15.69 36.31 0.43
N GLU A 28 -16.10 37.36 1.14
CA GLU A 28 -15.94 38.77 0.73
C GLU A 28 -14.47 39.21 0.68
N ASP A 29 -13.64 38.76 1.63
CA ASP A 29 -12.20 39.09 1.64
C ASP A 29 -11.49 38.39 0.48
N ALA A 30 -11.76 37.10 0.29
CA ALA A 30 -11.17 36.29 -0.77
C ALA A 30 -11.59 36.76 -2.17
N ALA A 31 -12.87 37.10 -2.36
CA ALA A 31 -13.36 37.64 -3.62
C ALA A 31 -12.68 38.97 -3.98
N LYS A 32 -12.45 39.84 -2.99
CA LYS A 32 -11.73 41.12 -3.16
C LYS A 32 -10.28 40.89 -3.54
N GLU A 33 -9.57 39.99 -2.85
CA GLU A 33 -8.16 39.67 -3.14
C GLU A 33 -7.98 39.07 -4.55
N LEU A 34 -8.91 38.21 -4.98
CA LEU A 34 -8.91 37.58 -6.31
C LEU A 34 -9.58 38.43 -7.40
N GLN A 35 -10.01 39.65 -7.07
CA GLN A 35 -10.68 40.57 -8.00
C GLN A 35 -11.86 39.94 -8.76
N ILE A 36 -12.63 39.07 -8.10
CA ILE A 36 -13.87 38.48 -8.66
C ILE A 36 -15.09 38.85 -7.82
N SER A 37 -16.28 38.73 -8.40
CA SER A 37 -17.50 39.02 -7.65
C SER A 37 -17.74 38.01 -6.52
N ILE A 38 -18.30 38.48 -5.40
CA ILE A 38 -18.71 37.62 -4.29
C ILE A 38 -19.69 36.52 -4.73
N SER A 39 -20.55 36.81 -5.69
CA SER A 39 -21.48 35.84 -6.29
C SER A 39 -20.73 34.72 -7.00
N GLN A 40 -19.73 35.07 -7.82
CA GLN A 40 -18.87 34.09 -8.51
C GLN A 40 -18.07 33.26 -7.50
N PHE A 41 -17.48 33.89 -6.49
CA PHE A 41 -16.71 33.19 -5.46
C PHE A 41 -17.58 32.20 -4.66
N ASN A 42 -18.81 32.58 -4.31
CA ASN A 42 -19.76 31.69 -3.66
C ASN A 42 -20.18 30.50 -4.54
N LYS A 43 -20.25 30.67 -5.86
CA LYS A 43 -20.49 29.54 -6.79
C LYS A 43 -19.33 28.54 -6.79
N LEU A 44 -18.08 29.01 -6.73
CA LEU A 44 -16.90 28.14 -6.57
C LEU A 44 -16.98 27.37 -5.26
N LEU A 45 -17.27 28.09 -4.16
CA LEU A 45 -17.39 27.50 -2.84
C LEU A 45 -18.51 26.48 -2.72
N ASN A 46 -19.61 26.61 -3.48
CA ASN A 46 -20.74 25.69 -3.50
C ASN A 46 -20.61 24.57 -4.55
N GLY A 47 -19.53 24.59 -5.34
CA GLY A 47 -19.31 23.66 -6.44
C GLY A 47 -20.30 23.85 -7.58
N THR A 48 -20.96 24.99 -7.71
CA THR A 48 -21.80 25.30 -8.89
C THR A 48 -20.98 25.97 -10.00
N SER A 49 -19.71 26.28 -9.74
CA SER A 49 -18.72 26.68 -10.74
C SER A 49 -17.41 25.96 -10.50
N ILE A 50 -16.63 25.78 -11.56
CA ILE A 50 -15.38 25.01 -11.54
C ILE A 50 -14.23 25.92 -11.09
N LEU A 51 -13.41 25.42 -10.16
CA LEU A 51 -12.09 25.98 -9.88
C LEU A 51 -11.15 25.55 -11.01
N THR A 52 -10.82 26.47 -11.91
CA THR A 52 -9.91 26.21 -13.04
C THR A 52 -8.45 26.22 -12.58
N GLU A 53 -7.56 25.57 -13.33
CA GLU A 53 -6.13 25.61 -13.03
C GLU A 53 -5.58 27.05 -13.01
N LYS A 54 -6.05 27.91 -13.93
CA LYS A 54 -5.66 29.33 -13.97
C LYS A 54 -5.99 30.02 -12.65
N LEU A 55 -7.22 29.87 -12.15
CA LEU A 55 -7.64 30.49 -10.89
C LEU A 55 -6.91 29.88 -9.68
N VAL A 56 -6.64 28.57 -9.70
CA VAL A 56 -5.85 27.92 -8.64
C VAL A 56 -4.43 28.47 -8.60
N ARG A 57 -3.79 28.69 -9.76
CA ARG A 57 -2.46 29.31 -9.82
C ARG A 57 -2.46 30.73 -9.27
N GLU A 58 -3.49 31.51 -9.60
CA GLU A 58 -3.69 32.85 -9.05
C GLU A 58 -3.86 32.80 -7.52
N ILE A 59 -4.72 31.91 -7.01
CA ILE A 59 -4.88 31.67 -5.57
C ILE A 59 -3.53 31.35 -4.90
N THR A 60 -2.76 30.40 -5.44
CA THR A 60 -1.46 30.00 -4.86
C THR A 60 -0.37 31.06 -5.00
N SER A 61 -0.57 32.09 -5.83
CA SER A 61 0.36 33.22 -5.94
C SER A 61 0.11 34.30 -4.89
N ILE A 62 -1.12 34.36 -4.34
CA ILE A 62 -1.53 35.34 -3.33
C ILE A 62 -1.49 34.72 -1.93
N TRP A 63 -1.93 33.48 -1.79
CA TRP A 63 -2.00 32.77 -0.51
C TRP A 63 -0.85 31.77 -0.36
N PRO A 64 -0.28 31.61 0.85
CA PRO A 64 0.85 30.72 1.10
C PRO A 64 0.40 29.25 1.22
N ILE A 65 -0.18 28.72 0.16
CA ILE A 65 -0.69 27.35 0.06
C ILE A 65 -0.15 26.65 -1.18
N LYS A 66 -0.17 25.33 -1.19
CA LYS A 66 0.25 24.53 -2.35
C LYS A 66 -0.95 24.24 -3.25
N LEU A 67 -0.69 24.04 -4.54
CA LEU A 67 -1.71 23.61 -5.50
C LEU A 67 -2.38 22.29 -5.07
N VAL A 68 -1.60 21.37 -4.49
CA VAL A 68 -2.10 20.07 -4.00
C VAL A 68 -3.15 20.21 -2.89
N ASP A 69 -3.12 21.31 -2.13
CA ASP A 69 -4.06 21.54 -1.03
C ASP A 69 -5.50 21.79 -1.55
N LEU A 70 -5.64 22.19 -2.82
CA LEU A 70 -6.92 22.45 -3.47
C LEU A 70 -7.48 21.24 -4.25
N ILE A 71 -6.70 20.15 -4.39
CA ILE A 71 -7.13 18.95 -5.13
C ILE A 71 -8.36 18.34 -4.47
N ASN A 72 -9.34 17.99 -5.29
CA ASN A 72 -10.57 17.37 -4.85
C ASN A 72 -10.29 16.01 -4.18
N PRO A 73 -10.62 15.83 -2.88
CA PRO A 73 -10.34 14.58 -2.17
C PRO A 73 -11.13 13.39 -2.74
N PHE A 74 -12.16 13.64 -3.56
CA PHE A 74 -12.96 12.61 -4.21
C PHE A 74 -12.51 12.29 -5.64
N TYR A 75 -11.52 13.01 -6.19
CA TYR A 75 -11.10 12.88 -7.59
C TYR A 75 -10.70 11.44 -7.96
N ASP A 76 -9.87 10.81 -7.13
CA ASP A 76 -9.41 9.44 -7.31
C ASP A 76 -10.20 8.42 -6.46
N THR A 77 -11.47 8.68 -6.16
CA THR A 77 -12.28 7.72 -5.39
C THR A 77 -12.45 6.42 -6.20
N GLU A 78 -12.10 5.30 -5.58
CA GLU A 78 -12.26 3.96 -6.16
C GLU A 78 -13.19 3.09 -5.31
N SER A 79 -13.60 1.94 -5.84
CA SER A 79 -14.38 0.93 -5.12
C SER A 79 -13.73 0.51 -3.78
N SER A 80 -14.54 0.02 -2.84
CA SER A 80 -14.12 -0.52 -1.54
C SER A 80 -13.16 -1.71 -1.67
N TYR A 81 -13.28 -2.47 -2.75
CA TYR A 81 -12.39 -3.57 -3.10
C TYR A 81 -12.18 -3.66 -4.62
N LYS A 82 -11.13 -4.37 -5.04
CA LYS A 82 -10.86 -4.70 -6.44
C LYS A 82 -10.44 -6.16 -6.56
N ILE A 83 -10.84 -6.82 -7.63
CA ILE A 83 -10.42 -8.19 -7.96
C ILE A 83 -9.76 -8.17 -9.33
N MET A 84 -8.54 -8.67 -9.42
CA MET A 84 -7.82 -8.86 -10.67
C MET A 84 -7.64 -10.36 -10.92
N LYS A 85 -8.11 -10.81 -12.09
CA LYS A 85 -8.00 -12.22 -12.49
C LYS A 85 -6.58 -12.56 -12.92
N ALA A 86 -6.14 -13.79 -12.67
CA ALA A 86 -4.84 -14.28 -13.13
C ALA A 86 -4.63 -14.07 -14.65
N SER A 87 -5.70 -14.24 -15.44
CA SER A 87 -5.70 -13.97 -16.88
C SER A 87 -5.43 -12.50 -17.23
N SER A 88 -5.83 -11.57 -16.37
CA SER A 88 -5.54 -10.15 -16.54
C SER A 88 -4.10 -9.81 -16.15
N SER A 89 -3.55 -10.44 -15.09
CA SER A 89 -2.13 -10.33 -14.74
C SER A 89 -1.22 -10.82 -15.86
N LYS A 90 -1.59 -11.93 -16.50
CA LYS A 90 -0.84 -12.44 -17.65
C LYS A 90 -0.76 -11.43 -18.81
N LYS A 91 -1.74 -10.54 -18.99
CA LYS A 91 -1.75 -9.53 -20.05
C LYS A 91 -0.74 -8.40 -19.81
N SER A 92 -0.29 -8.17 -18.58
CA SER A 92 0.77 -7.21 -18.25
C SER A 92 2.17 -7.83 -18.19
N SER A 93 2.30 -9.08 -18.69
CA SER A 93 3.57 -9.79 -18.75
C SER A 93 4.62 -9.01 -19.53
N ARG A 94 5.81 -8.89 -18.94
CA ARG A 94 6.98 -8.26 -19.55
C ARG A 94 8.24 -8.97 -19.10
N ILE A 95 9.09 -9.34 -20.06
CA ILE A 95 10.39 -9.93 -19.79
C ILE A 95 11.43 -8.82 -19.72
N MET A 96 12.21 -8.80 -18.64
CA MET A 96 13.30 -7.85 -18.46
C MET A 96 14.64 -8.56 -18.51
N LYS A 97 15.53 -8.04 -19.36
CA LYS A 97 16.90 -8.52 -19.47
C LYS A 97 17.81 -7.89 -18.42
N ARG A 98 18.80 -8.66 -17.96
CA ARG A 98 19.95 -8.16 -17.19
C ARG A 98 21.20 -8.86 -17.67
N GLY A 99 22.29 -8.11 -17.89
CA GLY A 99 23.52 -8.65 -18.47
C GLY A 99 23.31 -9.39 -19.80
N GLY A 100 22.36 -8.93 -20.61
CA GLY A 100 22.06 -9.51 -21.93
C GLY A 100 21.12 -10.71 -21.93
N VAL A 101 20.80 -11.31 -20.78
CA VAL A 101 19.91 -12.49 -20.68
C VAL A 101 18.54 -12.13 -20.12
N ASP A 102 17.50 -12.85 -20.56
CA ASP A 102 16.16 -12.75 -19.97
C ASP A 102 16.22 -13.18 -18.50
N TYR A 103 15.94 -12.24 -17.60
CA TYR A 103 16.21 -12.44 -16.17
C TYR A 103 14.93 -12.67 -15.36
N TYR A 104 13.93 -11.84 -15.59
CA TYR A 104 12.62 -11.94 -14.94
C TYR A 104 11.50 -11.78 -15.95
N GLU A 105 10.41 -12.51 -15.73
CA GLU A 105 9.10 -12.14 -16.22
C GLU A 105 8.32 -11.47 -15.09
N TYR A 106 7.91 -10.22 -15.30
CA TYR A 106 7.05 -9.48 -14.38
C TYR A 106 5.60 -9.53 -14.86
N GLN A 107 4.66 -9.70 -13.95
CA GLN A 107 3.23 -9.52 -14.17
C GLN A 107 2.66 -8.66 -13.05
N ASP A 108 1.88 -7.66 -13.42
CA ASP A 108 1.17 -6.82 -12.45
C ASP A 108 0.09 -7.65 -11.75
N THR A 109 -0.11 -7.38 -10.46
CA THR A 109 -1.25 -7.88 -9.72
C THR A 109 -2.15 -6.73 -9.28
N VAL A 110 -3.23 -7.01 -8.55
CA VAL A 110 -4.22 -5.99 -8.19
C VAL A 110 -3.57 -4.78 -7.51
N MET A 111 -3.87 -3.60 -8.03
CA MET A 111 -3.48 -2.33 -7.45
C MET A 111 -4.69 -1.40 -7.34
N SER A 112 -4.61 -0.49 -6.38
CA SER A 112 -5.58 0.57 -6.14
C SER A 112 -4.81 1.87 -5.93
N LYS A 113 -5.31 2.97 -6.51
CA LYS A 113 -4.66 4.28 -6.46
C LYS A 113 -4.48 4.76 -5.02
N ASN A 114 -5.43 4.42 -4.15
CA ASN A 114 -5.45 4.78 -2.74
C ASN A 114 -4.89 3.68 -1.82
N ALA A 115 -4.15 2.71 -2.39
CA ALA A 115 -3.50 1.65 -1.64
C ALA A 115 -1.98 1.85 -1.62
N PRO A 116 -1.30 1.39 -0.56
CA PRO A 116 0.15 1.49 -0.46
C PRO A 116 0.89 0.49 -1.37
N PHE A 117 0.20 -0.49 -1.95
CA PHE A 117 0.81 -1.64 -2.62
C PHE A 117 1.30 -1.36 -4.05
N ARG A 118 2.43 -1.95 -4.40
CA ARG A 118 2.93 -2.20 -5.77
C ARG A 118 3.35 -3.68 -5.87
N PRO A 119 2.38 -4.61 -5.88
CA PRO A 119 2.64 -6.03 -5.82
C PRO A 119 2.85 -6.61 -7.22
N GLU A 120 3.92 -7.39 -7.37
CA GLU A 120 4.32 -8.02 -8.62
C GLU A 120 4.36 -9.54 -8.45
N TRP A 121 3.88 -10.26 -9.46
CA TRP A 121 4.25 -11.64 -9.67
C TRP A 121 5.50 -11.65 -10.54
N ILE A 122 6.56 -12.32 -10.07
CA ILE A 122 7.87 -12.30 -10.74
C ILE A 122 8.37 -13.72 -10.88
N ARG A 123 8.62 -14.17 -12.11
CA ARG A 123 9.22 -15.48 -12.38
C ARG A 123 10.71 -15.36 -12.63
N GLU A 124 11.49 -16.18 -11.92
CA GLU A 124 12.93 -16.29 -12.10
C GLU A 124 13.26 -17.08 -13.38
N LEU A 125 13.87 -16.42 -14.37
CA LEU A 125 14.26 -17.04 -15.64
C LEU A 125 15.69 -17.56 -15.62
N VAL A 126 16.55 -16.97 -14.80
CA VAL A 126 17.95 -17.38 -14.66
C VAL A 126 18.08 -18.53 -13.68
N TYR A 127 18.76 -19.58 -14.14
CA TYR A 127 19.14 -20.74 -13.35
C TYR A 127 20.55 -20.61 -12.78
N VAL A 128 20.73 -21.03 -11.53
CA VAL A 128 22.02 -21.18 -10.87
C VAL A 128 22.25 -22.64 -10.46
N ALA A 129 23.49 -23.13 -10.66
CA ALA A 129 23.88 -24.49 -10.32
C ALA A 129 24.32 -24.64 -8.85
N ASP A 130 24.61 -23.52 -8.19
CA ASP A 130 25.09 -23.44 -6.82
C ASP A 130 24.34 -22.38 -6.01
N ASN A 131 24.67 -22.31 -4.72
CA ASN A 131 24.18 -21.29 -3.81
C ASN A 131 25.33 -20.33 -3.44
N ASP A 132 26.20 -19.96 -4.38
CA ASP A 132 27.24 -18.97 -4.10
C ASP A 132 26.64 -17.55 -4.19
N PRO A 133 26.68 -16.74 -3.11
CA PRO A 133 26.25 -15.34 -3.17
C PRO A 133 27.10 -14.47 -4.12
N ASN A 134 28.27 -14.94 -4.56
CA ASN A 134 29.16 -14.25 -5.51
C ASN A 134 29.05 -14.78 -6.94
N ASN A 135 28.07 -15.64 -7.25
CA ASN A 135 27.87 -16.18 -8.59
C ASN A 135 27.82 -15.05 -9.64
N GLN A 136 28.61 -15.16 -10.71
CA GLN A 136 28.74 -14.10 -11.71
C GLN A 136 27.54 -13.99 -12.67
N ASN A 137 26.66 -14.99 -12.65
CA ASN A 137 25.47 -15.05 -13.51
C ASN A 137 24.22 -14.41 -12.86
N ILE A 138 24.34 -13.87 -11.64
CA ILE A 138 23.23 -13.17 -10.96
C ILE A 138 23.43 -11.65 -11.04
N TYR A 139 22.37 -10.95 -11.46
CA TYR A 139 22.42 -9.49 -11.64
C TYR A 139 21.59 -8.78 -10.58
N TRP A 140 22.28 -8.02 -9.75
CA TRP A 140 21.73 -7.31 -8.60
C TRP A 140 20.97 -6.05 -9.01
N ASN A 141 19.88 -5.72 -8.31
CA ASN A 141 19.34 -4.36 -8.35
C ASN A 141 20.15 -3.43 -7.44
N GLN A 142 19.81 -2.14 -7.41
CA GLN A 142 20.45 -1.14 -6.54
C GLN A 142 19.70 -0.96 -5.19
N GLY A 143 18.78 -1.86 -4.88
CA GLY A 143 17.73 -1.61 -3.89
C GLY A 143 16.68 -0.62 -4.42
N HIS A 144 15.60 -0.44 -3.68
CA HIS A 144 14.53 0.49 -4.05
C HIS A 144 13.81 1.04 -2.81
N LEU A 145 13.03 2.11 -3.01
CA LEU A 145 12.36 2.85 -1.94
C LEU A 145 11.24 2.07 -1.25
N LEU A 146 10.67 1.04 -1.86
CA LEU A 146 9.52 0.37 -1.27
C LEU A 146 10.00 -0.70 -0.30
N HIS A 147 9.31 -0.84 0.83
CA HIS A 147 9.43 -2.07 1.61
C HIS A 147 8.96 -3.23 0.74
N GLN A 148 9.55 -4.40 0.92
CA GLN A 148 9.14 -5.58 0.17
C GLN A 148 8.97 -6.76 1.11
N PHE A 149 7.74 -7.26 1.14
CA PHE A 149 7.45 -8.62 1.58
C PHE A 149 7.49 -9.53 0.36
N THR A 150 7.97 -10.77 0.51
CA THR A 150 7.98 -11.74 -0.59
C THR A 150 7.61 -13.12 -0.11
N TYR A 151 6.69 -13.76 -0.83
CA TYR A 151 6.34 -15.16 -0.67
C TYR A 151 6.94 -15.97 -1.83
N PHE A 152 7.57 -17.10 -1.52
CA PHE A 152 8.27 -17.92 -2.50
C PHE A 152 7.42 -19.11 -2.94
N VAL A 153 7.48 -19.44 -4.23
CA VAL A 153 6.87 -20.63 -4.83
C VAL A 153 7.91 -21.32 -5.71
N GLY A 154 8.19 -22.59 -5.41
CA GLY A 154 9.25 -23.36 -6.06
C GLY A 154 10.61 -23.20 -5.39
N GLU A 155 11.68 -23.45 -6.14
CA GLU A 155 13.06 -23.50 -5.63
C GLU A 155 13.82 -22.23 -6.01
N VAL A 156 13.73 -21.21 -5.17
CA VAL A 156 14.27 -19.87 -5.46
C VAL A 156 15.41 -19.53 -4.51
N ASN A 157 16.53 -19.03 -5.02
CA ASN A 157 17.55 -18.38 -4.20
C ASN A 157 17.21 -16.90 -4.06
N PHE A 158 17.24 -16.40 -2.82
CA PHE A 158 17.12 -14.98 -2.50
C PHE A 158 18.47 -14.43 -2.08
N TYR A 159 19.02 -13.54 -2.90
CA TYR A 159 20.30 -12.88 -2.67
C TYR A 159 20.08 -11.48 -2.14
N TYR A 160 20.83 -11.06 -1.12
CA TYR A 160 20.74 -9.73 -0.53
C TYR A 160 22.07 -9.27 0.07
N LEU A 161 22.24 -7.96 0.25
CA LEU A 161 23.34 -7.41 1.05
C LEU A 161 22.95 -7.35 2.52
N ASP A 162 23.83 -7.83 3.41
CA ASP A 162 23.64 -7.64 4.85
C ASP A 162 24.01 -6.22 5.30
N HIS A 163 23.91 -5.96 6.61
CA HIS A 163 24.20 -4.65 7.19
C HIS A 163 25.66 -4.18 7.03
N ASN A 164 26.58 -5.10 6.71
CA ASN A 164 27.98 -4.83 6.44
C ASN A 164 28.28 -4.82 4.93
N ASN A 165 27.25 -4.77 4.08
CA ASN A 165 27.34 -4.84 2.62
C ASN A 165 27.93 -6.16 2.08
N ASN A 166 27.92 -7.24 2.87
CA ASN A 166 28.34 -8.54 2.37
C ASN A 166 27.20 -9.21 1.62
N LYS A 167 27.50 -9.83 0.46
CA LYS A 167 26.53 -10.64 -0.28
C LYS A 167 26.15 -11.88 0.53
N LYS A 168 24.85 -12.13 0.65
CA LYS A 168 24.26 -13.30 1.29
C LYS A 168 23.27 -13.96 0.34
N VAL A 169 23.01 -15.23 0.60
CA VAL A 169 21.97 -16.00 -0.08
C VAL A 169 21.13 -16.75 0.95
N ALA A 170 19.83 -16.77 0.73
CA ALA A 170 18.87 -17.62 1.41
C ALA A 170 18.24 -18.59 0.41
N ILE A 171 18.36 -19.89 0.68
CA ILE A 171 17.88 -20.97 -0.20
C ILE A 171 16.38 -21.19 0.07
N MET A 172 15.49 -20.54 -0.67
CA MET A 172 14.04 -20.52 -0.40
C MET A 172 13.27 -21.63 -1.12
N ASN A 173 12.19 -22.09 -0.49
CA ASN A 173 11.24 -23.07 -1.03
C ASN A 173 9.80 -22.55 -0.92
N THR A 174 8.85 -23.26 -1.54
CA THR A 174 7.41 -22.93 -1.45
C THR A 174 6.96 -22.73 -0.01
N GLY A 175 6.32 -21.59 0.26
CA GLY A 175 5.82 -21.22 1.59
C GLY A 175 6.81 -20.39 2.41
N ASP A 176 8.10 -20.43 2.08
CA ASP A 176 9.05 -19.51 2.70
C ASP A 176 8.67 -18.06 2.38
N SER A 177 9.13 -17.14 3.21
CA SER A 177 8.91 -15.72 2.98
C SER A 177 10.08 -14.87 3.47
N MET A 178 10.14 -13.63 3.00
CA MET A 178 11.10 -12.65 3.51
C MET A 178 10.48 -11.26 3.62
N PHE A 179 11.15 -10.42 4.40
CA PHE A 179 11.01 -8.97 4.39
C PHE A 179 12.37 -8.36 4.07
N ILE A 180 12.37 -7.33 3.23
CA ILE A 180 13.53 -6.48 2.94
C ILE A 180 13.14 -4.99 2.97
N GLY A 181 13.96 -4.21 3.67
CA GLY A 181 13.76 -2.79 3.93
C GLY A 181 14.29 -1.89 2.82
N TYR A 182 14.11 -0.58 3.00
CA TYR A 182 14.49 0.45 2.03
C TYR A 182 15.93 0.33 1.54
N TYR A 183 16.09 0.41 0.21
CA TYR A 183 17.36 0.49 -0.50
C TYR A 183 18.37 -0.62 -0.16
N VAL A 184 17.91 -1.80 0.25
CA VAL A 184 18.80 -2.97 0.37
C VAL A 184 18.88 -3.67 -0.98
N PRO A 185 20.06 -3.75 -1.63
CA PRO A 185 20.21 -4.46 -2.89
C PRO A 185 19.92 -5.94 -2.78
N HIS A 186 19.22 -6.49 -3.77
CA HIS A 186 18.84 -7.89 -3.81
C HIS A 186 18.58 -8.41 -5.23
N THR A 187 18.57 -9.73 -5.38
CA THR A 187 18.15 -10.44 -6.59
C THR A 187 17.70 -11.86 -6.28
N PHE A 188 17.12 -12.53 -7.27
CA PHE A 188 16.57 -13.87 -7.20
C PHE A 188 17.04 -14.68 -8.40
N ALA A 189 17.11 -16.00 -8.24
CA ALA A 189 17.36 -16.96 -9.31
C ALA A 189 16.71 -18.31 -8.96
N THR A 190 16.37 -19.11 -9.97
CA THR A 190 15.85 -20.46 -9.74
C THR A 190 17.00 -21.46 -9.59
N ARG A 191 16.85 -22.42 -8.68
CA ARG A 191 17.73 -23.59 -8.60
C ARG A 191 17.27 -24.75 -9.47
N ASN A 192 16.14 -24.62 -10.16
CA ASN A 192 15.53 -25.72 -10.90
C ASN A 192 14.92 -25.23 -12.22
N LYS A 193 15.59 -25.55 -13.34
CA LYS A 193 15.15 -25.19 -14.71
C LYS A 193 13.78 -25.77 -15.08
N LYS A 194 13.37 -26.87 -14.45
CA LYS A 194 12.15 -27.61 -14.79
C LYS A 194 10.92 -27.10 -14.04
N LEU A 195 11.13 -26.38 -12.92
CA LEU A 195 10.04 -25.82 -12.13
C LEU A 195 9.72 -24.41 -12.57
N ASN A 196 8.42 -24.11 -12.65
CA ASN A 196 7.94 -22.74 -12.79
C ASN A 196 8.04 -22.01 -11.43
N SER A 197 9.27 -21.71 -11.02
CA SER A 197 9.56 -21.03 -9.76
C SER A 197 9.36 -19.53 -9.92
N TYR A 198 8.68 -18.93 -8.95
CA TYR A 198 8.33 -17.52 -8.98
C TYR A 198 8.16 -17.00 -7.54
N ILE A 199 8.13 -15.68 -7.43
CA ILE A 199 7.83 -14.98 -6.19
C ILE A 199 6.60 -14.10 -6.34
N ILE A 200 5.91 -13.90 -5.21
CA ILE A 200 4.90 -12.86 -5.06
C ILE A 200 5.57 -11.73 -4.28
N ALA A 201 6.13 -10.76 -5.01
CA ALA A 201 6.85 -9.62 -4.46
C ALA A 201 5.88 -8.49 -4.14
N ILE A 202 5.41 -8.43 -2.90
CA ILE A 202 4.47 -7.42 -2.43
C ILE A 202 5.29 -6.23 -1.91
N THR A 203 5.57 -5.28 -2.80
CA THR A 203 6.21 -4.02 -2.40
C THR A 203 5.16 -3.01 -1.95
N TYR A 204 5.50 -2.12 -1.01
CA TYR A 204 4.55 -1.15 -0.47
C TYR A 204 5.22 0.09 0.10
N TYR A 205 4.48 1.21 0.03
CA TYR A 205 4.77 2.41 0.80
C TYR A 205 4.34 2.22 2.26
N ASP A 206 5.14 2.73 3.17
CA ASP A 206 4.80 2.80 4.59
C ASP A 206 4.90 4.27 5.05
N VAL A 207 5.81 4.60 5.97
CA VAL A 207 5.93 5.95 6.53
C VAL A 207 6.60 6.97 5.60
N ILE A 208 7.43 6.54 4.65
CA ILE A 208 8.13 7.46 3.73
C ILE A 208 7.20 7.84 2.58
N SER A 209 6.43 8.92 2.79
CA SER A 209 5.54 9.51 1.79
C SER A 209 6.25 10.56 0.92
N TYR A 210 5.55 11.10 -0.08
CA TYR A 210 6.05 12.27 -0.82
C TYR A 210 6.15 13.51 0.05
N ASP A 211 5.29 13.68 1.07
CA ASP A 211 5.37 14.83 1.98
C ASP A 211 6.68 14.80 2.78
N ILE A 212 7.06 13.63 3.29
CA ILE A 212 8.34 13.43 3.98
C ILE A 212 9.52 13.64 3.01
N GLN A 213 9.44 13.13 1.78
CA GLN A 213 10.48 13.37 0.78
C GLN A 213 10.64 14.86 0.45
N ASN A 214 9.53 15.59 0.27
CA ASN A 214 9.53 17.02 -0.01
C ASN A 214 10.12 17.83 1.15
N GLU A 215 9.83 17.45 2.40
CA GLU A 215 10.42 18.08 3.58
C GLU A 215 11.93 17.82 3.68
N LEU A 216 12.38 16.59 3.41
CA LEU A 216 13.81 16.28 3.35
C LEU A 216 14.53 17.02 2.21
N LEU A 217 13.86 17.22 1.06
CA LEU A 217 14.38 18.00 -0.06
C LEU A 217 14.56 19.47 0.32
N ASP A 218 13.58 20.06 1.02
CA ASP A 218 13.65 21.43 1.52
C ASP A 218 14.80 21.63 2.53
N TYR A 219 15.03 20.64 3.40
CA TYR A 219 16.13 20.68 4.36
C TYR A 219 17.51 20.54 3.70
N GLY A 220 17.60 19.76 2.63
CA GLY A 220 18.86 19.37 2.01
C GLY A 220 19.61 18.30 2.82
N PHE A 221 20.50 17.59 2.12
CA PHE A 221 21.16 16.37 2.61
C PHE A 221 21.80 16.52 4.00
N GLU A 222 22.61 17.56 4.22
CA GLU A 222 23.35 17.72 5.47
C GLU A 222 22.45 17.88 6.71
N LYS A 223 21.37 18.67 6.59
CA LYS A 223 20.41 18.88 7.70
C LYS A 223 19.60 17.62 7.95
N SER A 224 19.18 16.91 6.90
CA SER A 224 18.51 15.62 7.03
C SER A 224 19.38 14.59 7.76
N ILE A 225 20.68 14.53 7.49
CA ILE A 225 21.60 13.63 8.19
C ILE A 225 21.75 14.00 9.67
N LYS A 226 21.76 15.29 10.02
CA LYS A 226 21.83 15.74 11.42
C LYS A 226 20.61 15.26 12.22
N LEU A 227 19.41 15.28 11.64
CA LEU A 227 18.19 14.73 12.27
C LEU A 227 18.35 13.25 12.63
N ILE A 228 18.94 12.46 11.72
CA ILE A 228 19.12 11.01 11.92
C ILE A 228 20.20 10.72 12.97
N LYS A 229 21.35 11.41 12.93
CA LYS A 229 22.47 11.16 13.86
C LYS A 229 22.11 11.39 15.33
N ASN A 230 21.13 12.25 15.62
CA ASN A 230 20.63 12.46 16.96
C ASN A 230 19.79 11.29 17.50
N SER A 231 19.35 10.38 16.62
CA SER A 231 18.63 9.15 16.97
C SER A 231 19.60 7.98 17.17
N LYS A 232 20.27 7.91 18.33
CA LYS A 232 21.24 6.85 18.69
C LYS A 232 20.58 5.47 18.91
N LYS A 233 19.97 4.87 17.89
CA LYS A 233 19.46 3.49 17.95
C LYS A 233 20.07 2.64 16.85
N ASN A 234 20.67 1.51 17.23
CA ASN A 234 21.07 0.47 16.29
C ASN A 234 19.81 -0.14 15.67
N ILE A 235 19.48 0.27 14.45
CA ILE A 235 18.32 -0.25 13.72
C ILE A 235 18.70 -1.61 13.12
N THR A 236 18.14 -2.68 13.70
CA THR A 236 18.26 -4.05 13.17
C THR A 236 17.00 -4.45 12.40
N GLY A 237 17.10 -5.49 11.57
CA GLY A 237 15.93 -6.08 10.89
C GLY A 237 15.57 -5.49 9.52
N LYS A 238 16.55 -4.91 8.82
CA LYS A 238 16.41 -4.53 7.41
C LYS A 238 16.19 -5.72 6.48
N VAL A 239 16.64 -6.92 6.86
CA VAL A 239 16.32 -8.18 6.15
C VAL A 239 15.88 -9.21 7.17
N LYS A 240 14.77 -9.90 6.88
CA LYS A 240 14.26 -11.02 7.68
C LYS A 240 13.86 -12.15 6.74
N VAL A 241 14.34 -13.35 7.03
CA VAL A 241 13.99 -14.57 6.31
C VAL A 241 13.18 -15.47 7.24
N ALA A 242 12.05 -15.97 6.76
CA ALA A 242 11.18 -16.88 7.49
C ALA A 242 11.04 -18.19 6.70
N LYS A 243 11.46 -19.29 7.34
CA LYS A 243 11.34 -20.64 6.79
C LYS A 243 10.02 -21.28 7.17
N TYR A 244 9.30 -21.83 6.20
CA TYR A 244 7.92 -22.30 6.39
C TYR A 244 7.80 -23.39 7.46
N ASP A 245 8.77 -24.30 7.52
CA ASP A 245 8.86 -25.41 8.47
C ASP A 245 9.09 -24.94 9.92
N LYS A 246 9.71 -23.77 10.12
CA LYS A 246 10.00 -23.23 11.46
C LYS A 246 8.80 -22.60 12.16
N TYR A 247 7.73 -22.28 11.42
CA TYR A 247 6.53 -21.64 12.00
C TYR A 247 5.39 -22.64 12.17
N LYS A 248 4.79 -22.59 13.37
CA LYS A 248 3.63 -23.40 13.72
C LYS A 248 2.33 -22.75 13.22
N PHE A 249 1.37 -23.58 12.84
CA PHE A 249 0.01 -23.12 12.58
C PHE A 249 -0.63 -22.60 13.86
N LYS A 250 -1.37 -21.51 13.71
CA LYS A 250 -2.35 -21.00 14.66
C LYS A 250 -3.74 -21.30 14.12
N TYR A 251 -4.71 -21.43 15.02
CA TYR A 251 -6.09 -21.74 14.66
C TYR A 251 -7.02 -20.62 15.11
N LYS A 252 -7.98 -20.28 14.26
CA LYS A 252 -9.08 -19.38 14.62
C LYS A 252 -10.32 -20.22 14.89
N GLN A 253 -10.86 -20.08 16.09
CA GLN A 253 -12.12 -20.70 16.50
C GLN A 253 -13.31 -19.79 16.19
N TYR A 254 -14.44 -20.40 15.81
CA TYR A 254 -15.74 -19.76 15.70
C TYR A 254 -16.86 -20.78 15.92
N LYS A 255 -17.82 -20.47 16.78
CA LYS A 255 -18.91 -21.39 17.19
C LYS A 255 -18.39 -22.79 17.53
N ASN A 256 -17.32 -22.86 18.33
CA ASN A 256 -16.63 -24.09 18.76
C ASN A 256 -15.94 -24.92 17.66
N ASN A 257 -15.85 -24.40 16.43
CA ASN A 257 -15.15 -25.06 15.34
C ASN A 257 -13.89 -24.27 14.94
N SER A 258 -12.81 -25.00 14.66
CA SER A 258 -11.63 -24.43 14.00
C SER A 258 -12.01 -24.11 12.56
N ILE A 259 -12.12 -22.83 12.21
CA ILE A 259 -12.56 -22.40 10.87
C ILE A 259 -11.40 -22.03 9.96
N TYR A 260 -10.32 -21.52 10.55
CA TYR A 260 -9.09 -21.19 9.82
C TYR A 260 -7.89 -21.78 10.54
N ARG A 261 -6.92 -22.24 9.76
CA ARG A 261 -5.52 -22.35 10.21
C ARG A 261 -4.71 -21.29 9.48
N TYR A 262 -3.75 -20.68 10.16
CA TYR A 262 -2.90 -19.68 9.54
C TYR A 262 -1.49 -19.70 10.11
N LYS A 263 -0.53 -19.22 9.32
CA LYS A 263 0.85 -18.97 9.73
C LYS A 263 1.17 -17.50 9.58
N CYS A 264 1.81 -16.93 10.59
CA CYS A 264 2.48 -15.62 10.44
C CYS A 264 3.73 -15.84 9.59
N LEU A 265 3.86 -15.04 8.54
CA LEU A 265 4.98 -15.08 7.61
C LEU A 265 6.08 -14.10 8.07
N ALA A 266 7.08 -13.84 7.23
CA ALA A 266 8.17 -12.92 7.56
C ALA A 266 7.65 -11.55 8.02
N SER A 267 8.09 -11.14 9.20
CA SER A 267 7.82 -9.83 9.80
C SER A 267 9.09 -9.26 10.42
N THR A 268 9.09 -7.95 10.66
CA THR A 268 10.23 -7.24 11.25
C THR A 268 9.78 -6.29 12.34
N PRO A 269 10.54 -6.14 13.45
CA PRO A 269 10.24 -5.10 14.44
C PRO A 269 10.42 -3.68 13.89
N LEU A 270 11.11 -3.53 12.75
CA LEU A 270 11.32 -2.24 12.07
C LEU A 270 10.01 -1.65 11.54
N VAL A 271 9.11 -2.50 11.06
CA VAL A 271 7.86 -2.11 10.38
C VAL A 271 6.70 -2.80 11.09
N LYS A 272 6.15 -2.12 12.10
CA LYS A 272 5.02 -2.62 12.90
C LYS A 272 3.65 -2.41 12.24
N THR A 273 3.62 -1.57 11.21
CA THR A 273 2.44 -1.19 10.43
C THR A 273 2.03 -2.26 9.43
N SER A 274 2.79 -3.35 9.29
CA SER A 274 2.52 -4.40 8.32
C SER A 274 2.52 -5.79 8.92
N GLU A 275 1.60 -6.64 8.45
CA GLU A 275 1.48 -8.04 8.84
C GLU A 275 1.21 -8.91 7.61
N SER A 276 1.87 -10.07 7.54
CA SER A 276 1.69 -11.06 6.48
C SER A 276 1.31 -12.42 7.05
N ILE A 277 0.29 -13.05 6.47
CA ILE A 277 -0.16 -14.39 6.85
C ILE A 277 -0.45 -15.26 5.63
N GLU A 278 -0.16 -16.55 5.75
CA GLU A 278 -0.79 -17.60 4.93
C GLU A 278 -1.97 -18.13 5.71
N LEU A 279 -3.17 -18.07 5.14
CA LEU A 279 -4.40 -18.53 5.78
C LEU A 279 -5.08 -19.60 4.93
N GLU A 280 -5.57 -20.64 5.58
CA GLU A 280 -6.33 -21.71 4.97
C GLU A 280 -7.65 -21.91 5.71
N VAL A 281 -8.72 -22.00 4.92
CA VAL A 281 -10.05 -22.40 5.41
C VAL A 281 -10.06 -23.90 5.62
N ILE A 282 -10.27 -24.34 6.84
CA ILE A 282 -10.30 -25.77 7.21
C ILE A 282 -11.72 -26.28 7.44
N CYS A 283 -12.68 -25.37 7.59
CA CYS A 283 -14.10 -25.68 7.70
C CYS A 283 -14.93 -24.56 7.07
N ASP A 284 -15.95 -24.92 6.30
CA ASP A 284 -16.91 -23.98 5.71
C ASP A 284 -17.58 -23.18 6.84
N ASN A 285 -17.63 -21.87 6.70
CA ASN A 285 -18.04 -20.98 7.79
C ASN A 285 -18.59 -19.65 7.24
N GLN A 286 -19.23 -18.89 8.13
CA GLN A 286 -19.76 -17.54 7.87
C GLN A 286 -19.08 -16.51 8.78
N PHE A 287 -17.79 -16.69 9.07
CA PHE A 287 -17.06 -15.75 9.92
C PHE A 287 -16.69 -14.51 9.12
N SER A 288 -17.45 -13.44 9.34
CA SER A 288 -17.16 -12.10 8.84
C SER A 288 -15.91 -11.54 9.50
N ARG A 289 -14.96 -11.08 8.67
CA ARG A 289 -13.74 -10.41 9.10
C ARG A 289 -13.64 -9.03 8.48
N HIS A 290 -12.91 -8.16 9.15
CA HIS A 290 -12.46 -6.88 8.64
C HIS A 290 -11.12 -6.55 9.30
N SER A 291 -10.39 -5.58 8.75
CA SER A 291 -9.14 -5.07 9.29
C SER A 291 -9.12 -3.55 9.18
N SER A 292 -8.47 -2.86 10.11
CA SER A 292 -8.20 -1.41 9.98
C SER A 292 -7.10 -1.09 8.96
N SER A 293 -6.46 -2.11 8.38
CA SER A 293 -5.39 -1.99 7.40
C SER A 293 -5.88 -2.24 5.97
N HIS A 294 -5.16 -1.70 4.99
CA HIS A 294 -5.31 -2.11 3.60
C HIS A 294 -4.86 -3.56 3.45
N GLN A 295 -5.57 -4.35 2.66
CA GLN A 295 -5.20 -5.75 2.44
C GLN A 295 -4.99 -6.05 0.97
N TYR A 296 -3.87 -6.68 0.66
CA TYR A 296 -3.61 -7.38 -0.58
C TYR A 296 -3.74 -8.89 -0.32
N ILE A 297 -4.49 -9.58 -1.17
CA ILE A 297 -4.76 -11.01 -1.07
C ILE A 297 -4.37 -11.67 -2.38
N TYR A 298 -3.65 -12.77 -2.31
CA TYR A 298 -3.34 -13.64 -3.44
C TYR A 298 -3.89 -15.04 -3.18
N ILE A 299 -4.60 -15.61 -4.14
CA ILE A 299 -5.18 -16.95 -4.00
C ILE A 299 -4.12 -18.03 -4.30
N LEU A 300 -3.75 -18.80 -3.26
CA LEU A 300 -2.71 -19.83 -3.31
C LEU A 300 -3.25 -21.23 -3.62
N SER A 301 -4.53 -21.51 -3.36
CA SER A 301 -5.16 -22.81 -3.66
C SER A 301 -5.93 -22.80 -4.98
N LYS A 302 -6.45 -23.98 -5.36
CA LYS A 302 -7.48 -24.11 -6.39
C LYS A 302 -8.81 -23.52 -5.91
N ASP A 303 -9.69 -23.24 -6.88
CA ASP A 303 -10.95 -22.49 -6.82
C ASP A 303 -11.64 -22.41 -5.45
N GLY A 304 -12.10 -21.22 -5.09
CA GLY A 304 -12.89 -20.98 -3.88
C GLY A 304 -13.90 -19.85 -4.06
N TYR A 305 -14.52 -19.46 -2.95
CA TYR A 305 -15.46 -18.34 -2.89
C TYR A 305 -15.01 -17.34 -1.84
N LEU A 306 -15.19 -16.06 -2.16
CA LEU A 306 -14.91 -14.93 -1.31
C LEU A 306 -16.15 -14.04 -1.30
N ASN A 307 -16.73 -13.82 -0.12
CA ASN A 307 -17.83 -12.86 0.05
C ASN A 307 -17.22 -11.51 0.47
N ILE A 308 -17.58 -10.42 -0.21
CA ILE A 308 -17.14 -9.06 0.13
C ILE A 308 -18.38 -8.15 0.10
N GLU A 309 -18.68 -7.49 1.23
CA GLU A 309 -19.84 -6.61 1.37
C GLU A 309 -21.17 -7.26 0.91
N GLY A 310 -21.34 -8.55 1.23
CA GLY A 310 -22.53 -9.33 0.85
C GLY A 310 -22.54 -9.86 -0.58
N LYS A 311 -21.50 -9.61 -1.38
CA LYS A 311 -21.36 -10.12 -2.76
C LYS A 311 -20.41 -11.30 -2.80
N THR A 312 -20.89 -12.43 -3.29
CA THR A 312 -20.09 -13.65 -3.47
C THR A 312 -19.33 -13.62 -4.79
N HIS A 313 -18.02 -13.85 -4.73
CA HIS A 313 -17.13 -13.91 -5.88
C HIS A 313 -16.46 -15.28 -5.97
N LYS A 314 -16.51 -15.91 -7.15
CA LYS A 314 -15.65 -17.07 -7.45
C LYS A 314 -14.22 -16.60 -7.68
N VAL A 315 -13.28 -17.19 -6.96
CA VAL A 315 -11.86 -16.88 -7.05
C VAL A 315 -11.07 -18.12 -7.46
N LYS A 316 -10.01 -17.93 -8.23
CA LYS A 316 -9.14 -19.01 -8.71
C LYS A 316 -7.70 -18.75 -8.30
N TYR A 317 -6.88 -19.79 -8.40
CA TYR A 317 -5.44 -19.67 -8.22
C TYR A 317 -4.86 -18.51 -9.04
N GLY A 318 -4.05 -17.66 -8.39
CA GLY A 318 -3.43 -16.49 -9.03
C GLY A 318 -4.35 -15.28 -9.19
N ASP A 319 -5.64 -15.38 -8.85
CA ASP A 319 -6.45 -14.18 -8.68
C ASP A 319 -5.91 -13.37 -7.49
N THR A 320 -6.00 -12.05 -7.60
CA THR A 320 -5.56 -11.12 -6.56
C THR A 320 -6.66 -10.15 -6.20
N ILE A 321 -6.76 -9.81 -4.91
CA ILE A 321 -7.81 -8.97 -4.35
C ILE A 321 -7.20 -7.87 -3.49
N TYR A 322 -7.63 -6.63 -3.73
CA TYR A 322 -7.39 -5.52 -2.84
C TYR A 322 -8.66 -5.22 -2.04
N ILE A 323 -8.52 -5.01 -0.73
CA ILE A 323 -9.61 -4.66 0.18
C ILE A 323 -9.19 -3.42 0.99
N LYS A 324 -10.05 -2.39 1.01
CA LYS A 324 -9.86 -1.20 1.86
C LYS A 324 -10.05 -1.53 3.35
N PRO A 325 -9.49 -0.71 4.26
CA PRO A 325 -9.80 -0.77 5.68
C PRO A 325 -11.31 -0.84 5.96
N PHE A 326 -11.66 -1.64 6.96
CA PHE A 326 -13.00 -1.87 7.51
C PHE A 326 -14.01 -2.54 6.57
N VAL A 327 -13.61 -2.92 5.36
CA VAL A 327 -14.47 -3.69 4.44
C VAL A 327 -14.64 -5.11 4.97
N VAL A 328 -15.91 -5.48 5.17
CA VAL A 328 -16.29 -6.80 5.67
C VAL A 328 -16.19 -7.84 4.55
N HIS A 329 -15.52 -8.95 4.83
CA HIS A 329 -15.34 -10.06 3.89
C HIS A 329 -15.26 -11.42 4.59
N GLU A 330 -15.44 -12.51 3.84
CA GLU A 330 -15.50 -13.89 4.34
C GLU A 330 -14.83 -14.88 3.37
N PHE A 331 -14.07 -15.83 3.93
CA PHE A 331 -13.55 -16.98 3.19
C PHE A 331 -14.32 -18.22 3.65
N ASN A 332 -15.14 -18.81 2.78
CA ASN A 332 -16.16 -19.77 3.20
C ASN A 332 -16.03 -21.16 2.57
N LYS A 333 -14.93 -21.44 1.84
CA LYS A 333 -14.71 -22.74 1.18
C LYS A 333 -13.50 -23.46 1.75
N THR A 334 -13.72 -24.64 2.32
CA THR A 334 -12.69 -25.55 2.84
C THR A 334 -11.64 -25.85 1.77
N GLY A 335 -10.38 -25.81 2.17
CA GLY A 335 -9.22 -25.96 1.30
C GLY A 335 -8.79 -24.65 0.62
N LEU A 336 -9.57 -23.57 0.70
CA LEU A 336 -9.16 -22.26 0.18
C LEU A 336 -7.96 -21.74 0.97
N LYS A 337 -6.84 -21.59 0.29
CA LYS A 337 -5.59 -21.04 0.82
C LYS A 337 -5.30 -19.69 0.18
N VAL A 338 -4.97 -18.71 1.01
CA VAL A 338 -4.71 -17.33 0.60
C VAL A 338 -3.47 -16.78 1.29
N LEU A 339 -2.68 -16.00 0.56
CA LEU A 339 -1.68 -15.11 1.10
C LEU A 339 -2.35 -13.76 1.37
N ILE A 340 -2.20 -13.22 2.57
CA ILE A 340 -2.74 -11.90 2.93
C ILE A 340 -1.58 -11.04 3.43
N MET A 341 -1.38 -9.89 2.79
CA MET A 341 -0.51 -8.82 3.27
C MET A 341 -1.39 -7.65 3.70
N SER A 342 -1.25 -7.25 4.96
CA SER A 342 -1.95 -6.10 5.55
C SER A 342 -0.94 -4.99 5.79
N VAL A 343 -1.27 -3.76 5.38
CA VAL A 343 -0.47 -2.56 5.60
C VAL A 343 -1.37 -1.46 6.12
N GLN A 344 -1.02 -0.89 7.27
CA GLN A 344 -1.74 0.22 7.88
C GLN A 344 -1.76 1.41 6.92
N GLY A 345 -2.91 2.11 6.87
CA GLY A 345 -2.99 3.36 6.13
C GLY A 345 -2.17 4.48 6.78
N LYS A 346 -2.33 5.70 6.28
CA LYS A 346 -1.62 6.88 6.80
C LYS A 346 -2.02 7.30 8.24
N ILE A 347 -3.07 6.71 8.79
CA ILE A 347 -3.57 7.00 10.14
C ILE A 347 -2.73 6.22 11.16
N SER A 348 -1.66 6.85 11.66
CA SER A 348 -0.77 6.30 12.69
C SER A 348 -1.44 6.26 14.07
N GLU A 349 -0.83 5.54 15.02
CA GLU A 349 -1.31 5.52 16.41
C GLU A 349 -1.37 6.92 17.04
N ASP A 350 -0.41 7.79 16.73
CA ASP A 350 -0.39 9.16 17.26
C ASP A 350 -1.52 10.02 16.66
N ILE A 351 -1.85 9.82 15.39
CA ILE A 351 -3.04 10.44 14.78
C ILE A 351 -4.30 9.92 15.47
N ILE A 352 -4.41 8.61 15.73
CA ILE A 352 -5.55 8.02 16.44
C ILE A 352 -5.71 8.66 17.83
N LYS A 353 -4.64 8.80 18.60
CA LYS A 353 -4.67 9.45 19.93
C LYS A 353 -5.22 10.88 19.85
N GLN A 354 -4.77 11.66 18.86
CA GLN A 354 -5.28 13.02 18.64
C GLN A 354 -6.76 13.03 18.24
N LEU A 355 -7.18 12.14 17.33
CA LEU A 355 -8.59 12.01 16.93
C LEU A 355 -9.49 11.61 18.09
N MET A 356 -9.02 10.73 18.98
CA MET A 356 -9.75 10.34 20.19
C MET A 356 -9.99 11.54 21.11
N ASN A 357 -9.01 12.43 21.25
CA ASN A 357 -9.15 13.65 22.06
C ASN A 357 -10.19 14.64 21.48
N MET A 358 -10.39 14.67 20.16
CA MET A 358 -11.32 15.61 19.51
C MET A 358 -12.80 15.25 19.72
N GLY A 359 -13.12 13.97 19.96
CA GLY A 359 -14.48 13.47 20.09
C GLY A 359 -15.25 13.35 18.75
N LYS A 360 -16.22 12.42 18.71
CA LYS A 360 -16.93 12.01 17.48
C LYS A 360 -17.53 13.16 16.66
N LYS A 361 -18.13 14.14 17.34
CA LYS A 361 -18.80 15.29 16.69
C LYS A 361 -17.82 16.12 15.86
N ASN A 362 -16.59 16.31 16.35
CA ASN A 362 -15.59 17.13 15.67
C ASN A 362 -14.86 16.37 14.56
N ILE A 363 -14.75 15.04 14.66
CA ILE A 363 -14.22 14.20 13.57
C ILE A 363 -15.04 14.40 12.28
N GLY A 364 -16.36 14.55 12.39
CA GLY A 364 -17.21 14.86 11.23
C GLY A 364 -16.78 16.12 10.48
N LYS A 365 -16.32 17.15 11.20
CA LYS A 365 -15.78 18.38 10.60
C LYS A 365 -14.43 18.16 9.93
N ILE A 366 -13.55 17.31 10.48
CA ILE A 366 -12.27 16.98 9.81
C ILE A 366 -12.53 16.38 8.43
N ILE A 367 -13.54 15.52 8.32
CA ILE A 367 -13.89 14.85 7.06
C ILE A 367 -14.61 15.83 6.11
N TYR A 368 -15.54 16.65 6.64
CA TYR A 368 -16.37 17.56 5.86
C TYR A 368 -16.54 18.93 6.56
N ASP A 369 -15.50 19.77 6.52
CA ASP A 369 -15.60 21.17 6.98
C ASP A 369 -16.08 22.07 5.83
N ASP A 370 -17.40 22.08 5.64
CA ASP A 370 -18.06 22.80 4.54
C ASP A 370 -18.80 24.06 5.00
N THR A 371 -18.49 24.54 6.21
CA THR A 371 -19.09 25.71 6.86
C THR A 371 -18.04 26.74 7.25
N SER A 372 -18.44 28.00 7.40
CA SER A 372 -17.56 29.05 7.95
C SER A 372 -17.13 28.72 9.38
N TRP A 373 -15.90 29.12 9.76
CA TRP A 373 -15.39 28.92 11.12
C TRP A 373 -16.15 29.71 12.21
N PHE A 374 -16.96 30.68 11.81
CA PHE A 374 -17.85 31.44 12.69
C PHE A 374 -19.23 31.61 12.06
N LYS A 375 -20.23 31.81 12.91
CA LYS A 375 -21.59 32.22 12.50
C LYS A 375 -21.69 33.74 12.52
N LYS A 376 -22.40 34.30 11.53
CA LYS A 376 -22.79 35.72 11.58
C LYS A 376 -23.87 35.93 12.63
#